data_AF-C7NBW8-F1
#
_entry.id   AF-C7NBW8-F1
#
_cell.length_a   1.000
_cell.length_b   1.000
_cell.length_c   1.000
_cell.angle_alpha   90.00
_cell.angle_beta   90.00
_cell.angle_gamma   90.00
#
_symmetry.space_group_name_H-M   'P 1'
#
loop_
_entity.id
_entity.type
_entity.pdbx_description
1 polymer ?
#
loop_
_entity_poly.entity_id
_entity_poly.type
_entity_poly.pdbx_seq_one_letter_code
_entity_poly.pdbx_strand_id
1 'polypeptide(L)'
;MIFLDKAILYLTQNIEKEREIIEEELEFVIKQSILNYLVNEKEFDINELSDLNVTLVIDFENDEINNRKKMVVEEYMFEINHKNGVLVRTFRLGTDNEHFIRNDLKELENEIDIFENGIGVPVKNEI
;
A
#
# COMPACT_ATOMS: atom_id res chain seq x y z
N MET A 1 3.64 -0.30 12.40
CA MET A 1 3.32 -0.57 10.98
C MET A 1 2.14 0.31 10.66
N ILE A 2 2.29 1.13 9.64
CA ILE A 2 1.35 2.14 9.18
C ILE A 2 0.17 1.41 8.54
N PHE A 3 0.41 0.58 7.52
CA PHE A 3 -0.65 -0.03 6.70
C PHE A 3 -0.46 -1.53 6.42
N LEU A 4 0.76 -2.08 6.48
CA LEU A 4 1.05 -3.46 6.06
C LEU A 4 0.27 -4.50 6.88
N ASP A 5 0.11 -4.27 8.19
CA ASP A 5 -0.65 -5.16 9.06
C ASP A 5 -2.12 -5.25 8.64
N LYS A 6 -2.73 -4.11 8.32
CA LYS A 6 -4.12 -4.01 7.85
C LYS A 6 -4.27 -4.55 6.44
N ALA A 7 -3.29 -4.32 5.55
CA ALA A 7 -3.24 -4.90 4.22
C ALA A 7 -3.21 -6.43 4.27
N ILE A 8 -2.33 -7.01 5.09
CA ILE A 8 -2.23 -8.47 5.28
C ILE A 8 -3.55 -9.03 5.83
N LEU A 9 -4.12 -8.37 6.84
CA LEU A 9 -5.40 -8.79 7.43
C LEU A 9 -6.52 -8.76 6.39
N TYR A 10 -6.61 -7.68 5.62
CA TYR A 10 -7.59 -7.52 4.56
C TYR A 10 -7.46 -8.63 3.52
N LEU A 11 -6.25 -8.85 2.99
CA LEU A 11 -6.00 -9.89 2.00
C LEU A 11 -6.35 -11.28 2.53
N THR A 12 -5.96 -11.62 3.76
CA THR A 12 -6.26 -12.93 4.39
C THR A 12 -7.76 -13.22 4.43
N GLN A 13 -8.60 -12.19 4.53
CA GLN A 13 -10.05 -12.33 4.61
C GLN A 13 -10.75 -12.29 3.24
N ASN A 14 -10.09 -11.71 2.23
CA ASN A 14 -10.74 -11.31 0.98
C ASN A 14 -10.04 -11.81 -0.30
N ILE A 15 -9.00 -12.65 -0.20
CA ILE A 15 -8.19 -13.11 -1.34
C ILE A 15 -8.95 -13.88 -2.43
N GLU A 16 -10.17 -14.32 -2.13
CA GLU A 16 -11.05 -15.01 -3.08
C GLU A 16 -12.01 -14.06 -3.83
N LYS A 17 -11.98 -12.75 -3.52
CA LYS A 17 -12.73 -11.73 -4.28
C LYS A 17 -12.08 -11.51 -5.66
N GLU A 18 -12.83 -10.85 -6.54
CA GLU A 18 -12.29 -10.37 -7.81
C GLU A 18 -11.16 -9.37 -7.58
N ARG A 19 -10.13 -9.42 -8.44
CA ARG A 19 -8.92 -8.63 -8.32
C ARG A 19 -9.19 -7.13 -8.22
N GLU A 20 -10.03 -6.61 -9.12
CA GLU A 20 -10.39 -5.18 -9.14
C GLU A 20 -10.98 -4.74 -7.80
N ILE A 21 -11.82 -5.57 -7.17
CA ILE A 21 -12.38 -5.30 -5.85
C ILE A 21 -11.29 -5.32 -4.77
N ILE A 22 -10.34 -6.25 -4.85
CA ILE A 22 -9.21 -6.31 -3.92
C ILE A 22 -8.36 -5.04 -4.04
N GLU A 23 -8.05 -4.60 -5.26
CA GLU A 23 -7.26 -3.38 -5.53
C GLU A 23 -7.94 -2.14 -4.94
N GLU A 24 -9.21 -1.90 -5.28
CA GLU A 24 -9.96 -0.73 -4.78
C GLU A 24 -10.06 -0.70 -3.25
N GLU A 25 -10.41 -1.82 -2.63
CA GLU A 25 -10.55 -1.90 -1.17
C GLU A 25 -9.18 -1.81 -0.47
N LEU A 26 -8.12 -2.38 -1.06
CA LEU A 26 -6.76 -2.30 -0.50
C LEU A 26 -6.20 -0.88 -0.62
N GLU A 27 -6.40 -0.21 -1.75
CA GLU A 27 -6.08 1.21 -1.90
C GLU A 27 -6.76 2.04 -0.82
N PHE A 28 -8.05 1.79 -0.55
CA PHE A 28 -8.78 2.48 0.50
C PHE A 28 -8.18 2.21 1.89
N VAL A 29 -7.89 0.94 2.23
CA VAL A 29 -7.25 0.56 3.49
C VAL A 29 -5.90 1.27 3.67
N ILE A 30 -5.08 1.31 2.63
CA ILE A 30 -3.76 1.94 2.66
C ILE A 30 -3.90 3.46 2.79
N LYS A 31 -4.78 4.10 2.00
CA LYS A 31 -5.07 5.54 2.09
C LYS A 31 -5.46 5.93 3.53
N GLN A 32 -6.42 5.23 4.13
CA GLN A 32 -6.87 5.52 5.49
C GLN A 32 -5.76 5.31 6.53
N SER A 33 -4.93 4.30 6.34
CA SER A 33 -3.80 3.99 7.22
C SER A 33 -2.74 5.09 7.19
N ILE A 34 -2.36 5.54 5.98
CA ILE A 34 -1.40 6.62 5.80
C ILE A 34 -1.97 7.95 6.32
N LEU A 35 -3.25 8.24 6.05
CA LEU A 35 -3.91 9.43 6.61
C LEU A 35 -3.83 9.46 8.13
N ASN A 36 -4.15 8.35 8.79
CA ASN A 36 -4.09 8.25 10.24
C ASN A 36 -2.67 8.44 10.78
N TYR A 37 -1.67 7.87 10.11
CA TYR A 37 -0.26 8.07 10.46
C TYR A 37 0.15 9.55 10.34
N LEU A 38 -0.19 10.19 9.22
CA LEU A 38 0.15 11.58 8.97
C LEU A 38 -0.50 12.52 9.98
N VAL A 39 -1.78 12.34 10.27
CA VAL A 39 -2.52 13.24 11.18
C VAL A 39 -2.20 12.96 12.64
N ASN A 40 -2.18 11.69 13.07
CA ASN A 40 -2.09 11.36 14.49
C ASN A 40 -0.66 11.18 14.99
N GLU A 41 0.26 10.69 14.14
CA GLU A 41 1.65 10.42 14.55
C GLU A 41 2.61 11.53 14.10
N LYS A 42 2.39 12.11 12.92
CA LYS A 42 3.21 13.21 12.40
C LYS A 42 2.59 14.60 12.58
N GLU A 43 1.39 14.66 13.16
CA GLU A 43 0.69 15.90 13.50
C GLU A 43 0.45 16.84 12.29
N PHE A 44 0.29 16.29 11.07
CA PHE A 44 -0.16 17.09 9.93
C PHE A 44 -1.59 17.56 10.12
N ASP A 45 -1.86 18.81 9.73
CA ASP A 45 -3.22 19.31 9.67
C ASP A 45 -3.94 18.66 8.49
N ILE A 46 -5.00 17.91 8.77
CA ILE A 46 -5.82 17.26 7.76
C ILE A 46 -6.39 18.25 6.74
N ASN A 47 -6.64 19.50 7.14
CA ASN A 47 -7.17 20.54 6.25
C ASN A 47 -6.10 21.08 5.28
N GLU A 48 -4.83 20.78 5.55
CA GLU A 48 -3.69 21.17 4.74
C GLU A 48 -3.22 20.04 3.81
N LEU A 49 -3.78 18.82 3.93
CA LEU A 49 -3.55 17.74 2.97
C LEU A 49 -4.35 18.02 1.69
N SER A 50 -3.64 18.20 0.57
CA SER A 50 -4.23 18.57 -0.72
C SER A 50 -4.52 17.34 -1.60
N ASP A 51 -3.64 16.35 -1.58
CA ASP A 51 -3.79 15.11 -2.34
C ASP A 51 -3.34 13.92 -1.49
N LEU A 52 -4.12 12.83 -1.50
CA LEU A 52 -3.78 11.54 -0.93
C LEU A 52 -4.23 10.43 -1.90
N ASN A 53 -3.41 10.22 -2.91
CA ASN A 53 -3.65 9.25 -3.97
C ASN A 53 -2.81 8.00 -3.70
N VAL A 54 -3.47 6.85 -3.78
CA VAL A 54 -2.86 5.53 -3.82
C VAL A 54 -3.54 4.80 -4.95
N THR A 55 -2.77 4.23 -5.87
CA THR A 55 -3.28 3.38 -6.95
C THR A 55 -2.47 2.10 -6.98
N LEU A 56 -3.14 0.96 -7.20
CA LEU A 56 -2.53 -0.36 -7.20
C LEU A 56 -3.00 -1.19 -8.39
N VAL A 57 -2.05 -1.87 -9.02
CA VAL A 57 -2.31 -3.00 -9.93
C VAL A 57 -1.58 -4.20 -9.36
N ILE A 58 -2.31 -5.28 -9.07
CA ILE A 58 -1.77 -6.47 -8.41
C ILE A 58 -1.98 -7.72 -9.24
N ASP A 59 -1.17 -8.73 -8.96
CA ASP A 59 -1.41 -10.11 -9.38
C ASP A 59 -1.24 -11.06 -8.19
N PHE A 60 -1.64 -12.32 -8.36
CA PHE A 60 -1.46 -13.37 -7.37
C PHE A 60 -0.67 -14.54 -7.98
N GLU A 61 0.44 -14.85 -7.33
CA GLU A 61 1.24 -16.04 -7.63
C GLU A 61 0.98 -17.12 -6.59
N ASN A 62 0.88 -18.37 -7.03
CA ASN A 62 0.83 -19.51 -6.12
C ASN A 62 2.26 -19.87 -5.69
N ASP A 63 2.54 -19.74 -4.39
CA ASP A 63 3.73 -20.30 -3.76
C ASP A 63 3.40 -21.70 -3.27
N GLU A 64 3.52 -22.66 -4.18
CA GLU A 64 3.25 -24.09 -3.94
C GLU A 64 4.15 -24.68 -2.84
N ILE A 65 5.36 -24.12 -2.63
CA ILE A 65 6.32 -24.62 -1.64
C ILE A 65 5.84 -24.28 -0.22
N ASN A 66 5.27 -23.09 -0.03
CA ASN A 66 4.84 -22.61 1.29
C ASN A 66 3.32 -22.69 1.51
N ASN A 67 2.56 -23.20 0.54
CA ASN A 67 1.09 -23.19 0.52
C ASN A 67 0.53 -21.77 0.76
N ARG A 68 1.08 -20.78 0.05
CA ARG A 68 0.69 -19.37 0.16
C ARG A 68 0.25 -18.86 -1.21
N LYS A 69 -0.69 -17.92 -1.22
CA LYS A 69 -0.86 -17.02 -2.37
C LYS A 69 -0.03 -15.78 -2.09
N LYS A 70 0.93 -15.48 -2.95
CA LYS A 70 1.73 -14.27 -2.87
C LYS A 70 1.06 -13.20 -3.72
N MET A 71 0.67 -12.09 -3.11
CA MET A 71 0.30 -10.89 -3.84
C MET A 71 1.57 -10.25 -4.39
N VAL A 72 1.58 -10.04 -5.70
CA VAL A 72 2.62 -9.28 -6.42
C VAL A 72 2.03 -7.93 -6.75
N VAL A 73 2.76 -6.86 -6.45
CA VAL A 73 2.42 -5.52 -6.92
C VAL A 73 3.05 -5.38 -8.30
N GLU A 74 2.26 -5.15 -9.34
CA GLU A 74 2.74 -4.93 -10.71
C GLU A 74 3.00 -3.45 -10.93
N GLU A 75 2.03 -2.62 -10.58
CA GLU A 75 2.11 -1.17 -10.67
C GLU A 75 1.60 -0.53 -9.38
N TYR A 76 2.16 0.62 -9.04
CA TYR A 76 1.67 1.39 -7.91
C TYR A 76 1.94 2.88 -8.10
N MET A 77 1.14 3.69 -7.42
CA MET A 77 1.41 5.11 -7.23
C MET A 77 1.01 5.51 -5.82
N PHE A 78 1.92 6.18 -5.11
CA PHE A 78 1.65 6.89 -3.87
C PHE A 78 1.99 8.35 -4.12
N GLU A 79 0.98 9.21 -4.07
CA GLU A 79 1.15 10.66 -4.19
C GLU A 79 0.42 11.34 -3.04
N ILE A 80 1.21 12.05 -2.23
CA ILE A 80 0.74 12.71 -1.03
C ILE A 80 1.31 14.11 -1.01
N ASN A 81 0.41 15.10 -0.99
CA ASN A 81 0.74 16.51 -0.95
C ASN A 81 0.20 17.15 0.32
N HIS A 82 0.99 18.06 0.89
CA HIS A 82 0.60 18.87 2.04
C HIS A 82 0.96 20.33 1.77
N LYS A 83 -0.04 21.20 1.80
CA LYS A 83 0.02 22.57 1.25
C LYS A 83 0.46 22.52 -0.22
N ASN A 84 1.52 23.25 -0.53
CA ASN A 84 2.15 23.36 -1.84
C ASN A 84 3.42 22.50 -1.94
N GLY A 85 3.57 21.50 -1.06
CA GLY A 85 4.75 20.66 -0.99
C GLY A 85 4.41 19.19 -1.14
N VAL A 86 5.24 18.46 -1.89
CA VAL A 86 5.15 17.01 -1.99
C VAL A 86 5.70 16.40 -0.71
N LEU A 87 4.94 15.48 -0.11
CA LEU A 87 5.39 14.66 1.01
C LEU A 87 5.94 13.32 0.52
N VAL A 88 5.18 12.70 -0.37
CA VAL A 88 5.48 11.40 -0.97
C VAL A 88 5.06 11.47 -2.43
N ARG A 89 5.96 11.11 -3.33
CA ARG A 89 5.66 10.78 -4.72
C ARG A 89 6.55 9.61 -5.10
N THR A 90 6.00 8.42 -5.01
CA THR A 90 6.67 7.20 -5.43
C THR A 90 5.74 6.37 -6.29
N PHE A 91 6.20 5.99 -7.48
CA PHE A 91 5.40 5.18 -8.40
C PHE A 91 6.25 4.30 -9.28
N ARG A 92 5.64 3.21 -9.73
CA ARG A 92 6.09 2.36 -10.81
C ARG A 92 4.90 2.09 -11.73
N LEU A 93 4.90 2.72 -12.90
CA LEU A 93 3.85 2.60 -13.92
C LEU A 93 4.51 2.19 -15.24
N GLY A 94 4.36 0.92 -15.64
CA GLY A 94 5.12 0.35 -16.75
C GLY A 94 6.64 0.51 -16.59
N THR A 95 7.26 1.28 -17.49
CA THR A 95 8.70 1.58 -17.47
C THR A 95 9.08 2.86 -16.72
N ASP A 96 8.08 3.65 -16.30
CA ASP A 96 8.30 4.93 -15.65
C ASP A 96 8.35 4.74 -14.12
N ASN A 97 9.35 5.35 -13.50
CA ASN A 97 9.55 5.34 -12.06
C ASN A 97 9.94 6.72 -11.53
N GLU A 98 9.29 7.12 -10.43
CA GLU A 98 9.70 8.28 -9.64
C GLU A 98 9.75 7.85 -8.18
N HIS A 99 10.69 8.40 -7.43
CA HIS A 99 10.80 8.15 -6.01
C HIS A 99 11.27 9.41 -5.29
N PHE A 100 10.37 9.98 -4.51
CA PHE A 100 10.62 11.07 -3.59
C PHE A 100 9.80 10.86 -2.33
N ILE A 101 10.47 10.81 -1.18
CA ILE A 101 9.82 10.81 0.14
C ILE A 101 10.54 11.81 1.03
N ARG A 102 9.78 12.63 1.75
CA ARG A 102 10.35 13.60 2.68
C ARG A 102 11.06 12.89 3.83
N ASN A 103 12.21 13.42 4.24
CA ASN A 103 13.14 12.77 5.18
C ASN A 103 12.55 12.33 6.53
N ASP A 104 11.48 12.97 7.00
CA ASP A 104 10.80 12.65 8.27
C ASP A 104 9.72 11.56 8.13
N LEU A 105 9.50 11.06 6.91
CA LEU A 105 8.55 9.99 6.55
C LEU A 105 9.27 8.69 6.13
N LYS A 106 10.52 8.49 6.55
CA LYS A 106 11.31 7.27 6.26
C LYS A 106 10.66 5.96 6.70
N GLU A 107 9.82 6.00 7.74
CA GLU A 107 9.10 4.81 8.19
C GLU A 107 8.04 4.39 7.15
N LEU A 108 7.41 5.37 6.50
CA LEU A 108 6.47 5.13 5.40
C LEU A 108 7.20 4.64 4.15
N GLU A 109 8.37 5.21 3.83
CA GLU A 109 9.26 4.72 2.77
C GLU A 109 9.58 3.23 2.95
N ASN A 110 10.12 2.86 4.12
CA ASN A 110 10.44 1.46 4.42
C ASN A 110 9.23 0.53 4.29
N GLU A 111 8.04 1.01 4.62
CA GLU A 111 6.82 0.21 4.57
C GLU A 111 6.30 0.04 3.14
N ILE A 112 6.42 1.07 2.30
CA ILE A 112 6.16 0.99 0.85
C ILE A 112 7.16 0.04 0.20
N ASP A 113 8.45 0.12 0.55
CA ASP A 113 9.49 -0.77 0.02
C ASP A 113 9.20 -2.25 0.33
N ILE A 114 8.73 -2.55 1.54
CA ILE A 114 8.33 -3.92 1.89
C ILE A 114 7.09 -4.34 1.09
N PHE A 115 6.13 -3.43 0.94
CA PHE A 115 4.89 -3.69 0.21
C PHE A 115 5.12 -4.01 -1.27
N GLU A 116 5.98 -3.24 -1.96
CA GLU A 116 6.26 -3.43 -3.39
C GLU A 116 6.96 -4.76 -3.70
N ASN A 117 7.69 -5.34 -2.72
CA ASN A 117 8.31 -6.66 -2.85
C ASN A 117 7.29 -7.82 -2.76
N GLY A 118 6.03 -7.49 -2.52
CA GLY A 118 4.90 -8.41 -2.47
C GLY A 118 4.62 -8.94 -1.05
N ILE A 119 3.37 -9.33 -0.84
CA ILE A 119 2.88 -9.84 0.45
C ILE A 119 2.51 -11.32 0.31
N GLY A 120 3.11 -12.17 1.15
CA GLY A 120 2.68 -13.56 1.27
C GLY A 120 1.42 -13.67 2.14
N VAL A 121 0.34 -14.20 1.57
CA VAL A 121 -0.93 -14.44 2.26
C VAL A 121 -1.09 -15.94 2.49
N PRO A 122 -1.30 -16.40 3.74
CA PRO A 122 -1.57 -17.80 4.00
C PRO A 122 -2.89 -18.19 3.32
N VAL A 123 -2.87 -19.24 2.51
CA VAL A 123 -4.12 -19.84 2.03
C VAL A 123 -4.76 -20.51 3.25
N LYS A 124 -6.04 -20.23 3.53
CA LYS A 124 -6.77 -20.96 4.57
C LYS A 124 -6.66 -22.45 4.24
N ASN A 125 -5.99 -23.22 5.09
CA ASN A 125 -6.09 -24.67 5.03
C ASN A 125 -7.58 -25.00 5.14
N GLU A 126 -8.12 -25.70 4.13
CA GLU A 126 -9.34 -26.48 4.34
C GLU A 126 -9.05 -27.42 5.53
N ILE A 127 -9.85 -27.28 6.58
CA ILE A 127 -9.77 -28.10 7.80
C ILE A 127 -10.27 -29.50 7.47
#